data_AF-L5MEY3-F1
#
_entry.id   AF-L5MEY3-F1
#
_cell.length_a   1.000
_cell.length_b   1.000
_cell.length_c   1.000
_cell.angle_alpha   90.00
_cell.angle_beta   90.00
_cell.angle_gamma   90.00
#
_symmetry.space_group_name_H-M   'P 1'
#
loop_
_entity.id
_entity.type
_entity.pdbx_description
1 polymer ?
#
loop_
_entity_poly.entity_id
_entity_poly.type
_entity_poly.pdbx_seq_one_letter_code
_entity_poly.pdbx_strand_id
1 'polypeptide(L)'
;MKEEDVLKFFAAGTHLGGTNLDFQMEQYIYQRKSDGIYITNLKRTWEKLLLAARAIVAIKNPADVSIISSRNTVQRAVLKFAAATGTTPIAGRFTPGTFTNQI
;
A
#
# COMPACT_ATOMS: atom_id res chain seq x y z
N MET A 1 -15.22 -3.87 8.33
CA MET A 1 -14.46 -4.89 7.57
C MET A 1 -15.33 -6.12 7.54
N LYS A 2 -15.61 -6.67 6.35
CA LYS A 2 -16.40 -7.90 6.25
C LYS A 2 -15.50 -9.11 6.47
N GLU A 3 -16.09 -10.24 6.85
CA GLU A 3 -15.34 -11.48 7.11
C GLU A 3 -14.57 -11.97 5.88
N GLU A 4 -15.18 -11.87 4.70
CA GLU A 4 -14.54 -12.21 3.42
C GLU A 4 -13.26 -11.39 3.14
N ASP A 5 -13.24 -10.11 3.55
CA ASP A 5 -12.07 -9.24 3.37
C ASP A 5 -10.91 -9.71 4.26
N VAL A 6 -11.23 -10.11 5.50
CA VAL A 6 -10.27 -10.65 6.47
C VAL A 6 -9.63 -11.93 5.94
N LEU A 7 -10.42 -12.84 5.37
CA LEU A 7 -9.92 -14.08 4.77
C LEU A 7 -8.94 -13.79 3.62
N LYS A 8 -9.23 -12.79 2.77
CA LYS A 8 -8.33 -12.37 1.69
C LYS A 8 -7.00 -11.82 2.23
N PHE A 9 -7.02 -11.05 3.32
CA PHE A 9 -5.78 -10.59 3.96
C PHE A 9 -4.93 -11.73 4.52
N PHE A 10 -5.57 -12.74 5.13
CA PHE A 10 -4.85 -13.93 5.59
C PHE A 10 -4.27 -14.74 4.43
N ALA A 11 -5.06 -14.99 3.38
CA ALA A 11 -4.62 -15.74 2.20
C ALA A 11 -3.47 -15.04 1.46
N ALA A 12 -3.48 -13.71 1.39
CA ALA A 12 -2.40 -12.92 0.78
C ALA A 12 -1.19 -12.70 1.72
N GLY A 13 -1.24 -13.17 2.96
CA GLY A 13 -0.14 -13.06 3.93
C GLY A 13 0.15 -11.63 4.41
N THR A 14 -0.75 -10.67 4.20
CA THR A 14 -0.49 -9.23 4.46
C THR A 14 -0.34 -8.89 5.95
N HIS A 15 -0.81 -9.77 6.83
CA HIS A 15 -0.64 -9.63 8.27
C HIS A 15 0.80 -9.92 8.73
N LEU A 16 1.60 -10.59 7.89
CA LEU A 16 3.00 -10.88 8.17
C LEU A 16 3.87 -9.66 7.81
N GLY A 17 4.53 -9.10 8.82
CA GLY A 17 5.47 -8.00 8.68
C GLY A 17 6.91 -8.48 8.47
N GLY A 18 7.86 -7.57 8.69
CA GLY A 18 9.30 -7.88 8.66
C GLY A 18 9.82 -8.47 9.98
N THR A 19 11.13 -8.74 10.01
CA THR A 19 11.88 -9.12 11.22
C THR A 19 12.39 -7.93 12.01
N ASN A 20 12.50 -6.77 11.37
CA ASN A 20 12.90 -5.51 11.96
C ASN A 20 11.67 -4.61 12.17
N LEU A 21 11.67 -3.83 13.25
CA LEU A 21 10.60 -2.91 13.60
C LEU A 21 11.16 -1.49 13.76
N ASP A 22 10.48 -0.54 13.14
CA ASP A 22 10.68 0.88 13.41
C ASP A 22 9.80 1.31 14.59
N PHE A 23 10.31 2.19 15.45
CA PHE A 23 9.60 2.66 16.64
C PHE A 23 8.22 3.26 16.32
N GLN A 24 8.09 4.02 15.21
CA GLN A 24 6.81 4.61 14.83
C GLN A 24 5.78 3.58 14.37
N MET A 25 6.25 2.40 13.95
CA MET A 25 5.43 1.29 13.50
C MET A 25 4.92 0.40 14.64
N GLU A 26 5.45 0.52 15.86
CA GLU A 26 5.03 -0.28 17.03
C GLU A 26 3.52 -0.25 17.25
N GLN A 27 2.89 0.91 17.05
CA GLN A 27 1.45 1.07 17.19
C GLN A 27 0.63 0.18 16.22
N TYR A 28 1.19 -0.26 15.09
CA TYR A 28 0.49 -1.12 14.14
C TYR A 28 0.74 -2.61 14.38
N ILE A 29 1.67 -2.96 15.28
CA ILE A 29 2.03 -4.33 15.60
C ILE A 29 1.05 -4.90 16.63
N TYR A 30 0.66 -6.16 16.42
CA TYR A 30 -0.12 -6.92 17.38
C TYR A 30 0.78 -7.76 18.30
N GLN A 31 1.66 -8.58 17.72
CA GLN A 31 2.59 -9.42 18.47
C GLN A 31 3.80 -9.82 17.61
N ARG A 32 4.86 -10.32 18.24
CA ARG A 32 6.01 -10.93 17.58
C ARG A 32 5.95 -12.45 17.72
N LYS A 33 6.16 -13.19 16.63
CA LYS A 33 6.27 -14.66 16.65
C LYS A 33 7.62 -15.09 17.23
N SER A 34 7.72 -16.35 17.65
CA SER A 34 8.98 -17.02 18.03
C SER A 34 10.07 -16.86 16.96
N ASP A 35 9.67 -16.91 15.70
CA ASP A 35 10.56 -16.86 14.53
C ASP A 35 11.05 -15.44 14.22
N GLY A 36 10.70 -14.46 15.06
CA GLY A 36 11.13 -13.08 14.97
C GLY A 36 10.28 -12.18 14.07
N ILE A 37 9.32 -12.74 13.31
CA ILE A 37 8.40 -12.00 12.44
C ILE A 37 7.36 -11.23 13.26
N TYR A 38 7.16 -9.95 12.95
CA TYR A 38 6.10 -9.14 13.54
C TYR A 38 4.77 -9.34 12.83
N ILE A 39 3.69 -9.52 13.60
CA ILE A 39 2.32 -9.61 13.08
C ILE A 39 1.67 -8.23 13.16
N THR A 40 1.13 -7.75 12.05
CA THR A 40 0.44 -6.46 11.95
C THR A 40 -1.04 -6.61 12.31
N ASN A 41 -1.59 -5.64 13.04
CA ASN A 41 -3.01 -5.60 13.39
C ASN A 41 -3.88 -5.21 12.18
N LEU A 42 -4.61 -6.18 11.63
CA LEU A 42 -5.48 -5.99 10.46
C LEU A 42 -6.57 -4.93 10.65
N LYS A 43 -7.08 -4.73 11.89
CA LYS A 43 -8.06 -3.68 12.16
C LYS A 43 -7.46 -2.30 11.91
N ARG A 44 -6.24 -2.06 12.41
CA ARG A 44 -5.54 -0.79 12.19
C ARG A 44 -5.15 -0.62 10.72
N THR A 45 -4.75 -1.69 10.04
CA THR A 45 -4.49 -1.67 8.58
C THR A 45 -5.74 -1.25 7.80
N TRP A 46 -6.90 -1.81 8.14
CA TRP A 46 -8.17 -1.47 7.48
C TRP A 46 -8.57 0.00 7.68
N GLU A 47 -8.42 0.52 8.89
CA GLU A 47 -8.69 1.93 9.20
C GLU A 47 -7.80 2.87 8.37
N LYS A 48 -6.51 2.56 8.24
CA LYS A 48 -5.58 3.32 7.39
C LYS A 48 -5.88 3.19 5.90
N LEU A 49 -6.28 2.00 5.44
CA LEU A 49 -6.69 1.76 4.06
C LEU A 49 -7.89 2.65 3.68
N LEU A 50 -8.92 2.69 4.55
CA LEU A 50 -10.09 3.54 4.33
C LEU A 50 -9.75 5.03 4.34
N LEU A 51 -8.85 5.46 5.24
CA LEU A 51 -8.38 6.84 5.28
C LEU A 51 -7.66 7.23 3.98
N ALA A 52 -6.78 6.37 3.46
CA ALA A 52 -6.09 6.60 2.19
C ALA A 52 -7.06 6.66 1.01
N ALA A 53 -8.05 5.74 0.96
CA ALA A 53 -9.07 5.75 -0.09
C ALA A 53 -9.87 7.06 -0.10
N ARG A 54 -10.24 7.59 1.07
CA ARG A 54 -10.92 8.90 1.19
C ARG A 54 -10.06 10.05 0.68
N ALA A 55 -8.77 10.05 0.98
CA ALA A 55 -7.85 11.08 0.49
C ALA A 55 -7.71 11.06 -1.04
N ILE A 56 -7.67 9.87 -1.64
CA ILE A 56 -7.59 9.71 -3.11
C ILE A 56 -8.88 10.20 -3.77
N VAL A 57 -10.05 9.79 -3.26
CA VAL A 57 -11.36 10.16 -3.83
C VAL A 57 -11.65 11.67 -3.69
N ALA A 58 -11.03 12.36 -2.74
CA ALA A 58 -11.18 13.80 -2.58
C ALA A 58 -10.60 14.62 -3.74
N ILE A 59 -9.72 14.04 -4.57
CA ILE A 59 -9.11 14.70 -5.72
C ILE A 59 -10.08 14.66 -6.90
N LYS A 60 -10.43 15.83 -7.44
CA LYS A 60 -11.45 15.97 -8.49
C LYS A 60 -11.09 15.22 -9.78
N ASN A 61 -9.84 15.35 -10.23
CA ASN A 61 -9.36 14.67 -11.43
C ASN A 61 -8.49 13.47 -11.01
N PRO A 62 -8.93 12.23 -11.24
CA PRO A 62 -8.15 11.05 -10.85
C PRO A 62 -6.80 10.99 -11.56
N ALA A 63 -6.65 11.56 -12.77
CA ALA A 63 -5.38 11.55 -13.50
C ALA A 63 -4.26 12.33 -12.78
N ASP A 64 -4.60 13.26 -11.88
CA ASP A 64 -3.63 14.01 -11.07
C ASP A 64 -3.02 13.15 -9.96
N VAL A 65 -3.60 11.97 -9.67
CA VAL A 65 -3.04 11.00 -8.73
C VAL A 65 -2.07 10.08 -9.46
N SER A 66 -0.83 10.01 -8.96
CA SER A 66 0.21 9.12 -9.50
C SER A 66 0.40 7.88 -8.62
N ILE A 67 0.45 6.69 -9.22
CA ILE A 67 0.79 5.43 -8.54
C ILE A 67 2.18 4.98 -8.98
N ILE A 68 3.06 4.68 -8.03
CA ILE A 68 4.48 4.47 -8.31
C ILE A 68 4.96 3.18 -7.68
N SER A 69 5.69 2.37 -8.44
CA SER A 69 6.50 1.30 -7.87
C SER A 69 7.67 0.92 -8.78
N SER A 70 8.86 0.80 -8.19
CA SER A 70 10.05 0.27 -8.85
C SER A 70 10.22 -1.24 -8.69
N ARG A 71 9.44 -1.87 -7.81
CA ARG A 71 9.55 -3.31 -7.53
C ARG A 71 8.93 -4.12 -8.66
N ASN A 72 9.70 -5.06 -9.20
CA ASN A 72 9.27 -5.93 -10.30
C ASN A 72 7.97 -6.69 -10.00
N THR A 73 7.77 -7.14 -8.75
CA THR A 73 6.57 -7.88 -8.34
C THR A 73 5.28 -7.05 -8.35
N VAL A 74 5.39 -5.72 -8.30
CA VAL A 74 4.26 -4.80 -8.11
C VAL A 74 3.88 -4.07 -9.39
N GLN A 75 4.72 -4.10 -10.43
CA GLN A 75 4.49 -3.37 -11.70
C GLN A 75 3.10 -3.66 -12.30
N ARG A 76 2.70 -4.93 -12.36
CA ARG A 76 1.38 -5.33 -12.87
C ARG A 76 0.24 -4.78 -12.00
N ALA A 77 0.41 -4.77 -10.68
CA ALA A 77 -0.60 -4.25 -9.76
C ALA A 77 -0.78 -2.74 -9.94
N VAL A 78 0.30 -1.97 -10.17
CA VAL A 78 0.26 -0.54 -10.49
C VAL A 78 -0.56 -0.29 -11.75
N LEU A 79 -0.26 -1.00 -12.84
CA LEU A 79 -0.97 -0.84 -14.11
C LEU A 79 -2.46 -1.19 -13.99
N LYS A 80 -2.79 -2.27 -13.26
CA LYS A 80 -4.18 -2.70 -13.06
C LYS A 80 -4.96 -1.75 -12.15
N PHE A 81 -4.34 -1.25 -11.07
CA PHE A 81 -4.96 -0.28 -10.19
C PHE A 81 -5.24 1.02 -10.95
N ALA A 82 -4.23 1.55 -11.66
CA ALA A 82 -4.36 2.73 -12.49
C ALA A 82 -5.49 2.65 -13.54
N ALA A 83 -5.56 1.52 -14.25
CA ALA A 83 -6.62 1.29 -15.23
C ALA A 83 -8.02 1.23 -14.60
N ALA A 84 -8.14 0.74 -13.36
CA ALA A 84 -9.42 0.66 -12.65
C ALA A 84 -9.87 2.01 -12.06
N THR A 85 -8.93 2.87 -11.67
CA THR A 85 -9.22 4.14 -10.99
C THR A 85 -9.08 5.37 -11.88
N GLY A 86 -8.50 5.25 -13.08
CA GLY A 86 -8.25 6.38 -13.99
C GLY A 86 -7.06 7.26 -13.57
N THR A 87 -6.20 6.75 -12.69
CA THR A 87 -5.03 7.46 -12.15
C THR A 87 -3.79 7.20 -13.00
N THR A 88 -2.75 8.02 -12.90
CA THR A 88 -1.53 7.91 -13.72
C THR A 88 -0.53 6.87 -13.18
N PRO A 89 -0.20 5.80 -13.92
CA PRO A 89 0.76 4.80 -13.47
C PRO A 89 2.21 5.17 -13.82
N ILE A 90 3.12 4.99 -12.85
CA ILE A 90 4.58 5.00 -13.04
C ILE A 90 5.11 3.63 -12.62
N ALA A 91 5.12 2.68 -13.56
CA ALA A 91 5.61 1.33 -13.32
C ALA A 91 7.07 1.18 -13.76
N GLY A 92 7.91 0.62 -12.90
CA GLY A 92 9.32 0.38 -13.20
C GLY A 92 10.25 1.46 -12.66
N ARG A 93 11.37 1.70 -13.34
CA ARG A 93 12.38 2.65 -12.86
C ARG A 93 11.79 4.05 -12.72
N PHE A 94 11.78 4.58 -11.51
CA PHE A 94 11.43 5.98 -11.27
C PHE A 94 12.55 6.88 -11.78
N THR A 95 12.24 7.77 -12.71
CA THR A 95 13.22 8.71 -13.27
C THR A 95 13.44 9.84 -12.27
N PRO A 96 14.68 10.09 -11.81
CA PRO A 96 14.97 11.23 -10.94
C PRO A 96 14.57 12.53 -11.64
N GLY A 97 13.88 13.43 -10.93
CA GLY A 97 13.39 14.69 -11.48
C GLY A 97 11.94 14.67 -11.96
N THR A 98 11.25 13.52 -12.02
CA THR A 98 9.85 13.44 -12.52
C THR A 98 8.87 14.37 -11.79
N PHE A 99 9.09 14.68 -10.51
CA PHE A 99 8.22 15.59 -9.75
C PHE A 99 8.83 16.97 -9.46
N THR A 100 10.05 17.25 -9.94
CA THR A 100 10.77 18.48 -9.59
C THR A 100 11.29 19.24 -10.81
N ASN A 101 11.60 18.55 -11.90
CA ASN A 101 12.10 19.17 -13.11
C ASN A 101 10.94 19.60 -14.02
N GLN A 102 10.87 20.88 -14.36
CA GLN A 102 9.83 21.48 -15.20
C GLN A 102 10.27 21.64 -16.67
N ILE A 103 11.53 21.31 -16.98
CA ILE A 103 12.18 21.49 -18.28
C ILE A 103 12.21 20.16 -19.03
#